data_AF-A0A850T2L9-F1
#
_entry.id   AF-A0A850T2L9-F1
#
_cell.length_a   1.000
_cell.length_b   1.000
_cell.length_c   1.000
_cell.angle_alpha   90.00
_cell.angle_beta   90.00
_cell.angle_gamma   90.00
#
_symmetry.space_group_name_H-M   'P 1'
#
loop_
_entity.id
_entity.type
_entity.pdbx_description
1 polymer ?
#
loop_
_entity_poly.entity_id
_entity_poly.type
_entity_poly.pdbx_seq_one_letter_code
_entity_poly.pdbx_strand_id
1 'polypeptide(L)'
;MLFKKLIQAVGEAPNVLKYPSPFVLFSDFGDNALIFNIYFWVEIRRIIEGREIESNVRFKIDQLFAEEGLVIAFPQRDVHLDTLKPLQIHVEHSGQK
;
A
#
# COMPACT_ATOMS: atom_id res chain seq x y z
N MET A 1 -16.85 4.82 4.67
CA MET A 1 -16.18 5.31 5.90
C MET A 1 -14.66 5.41 5.71
N LEU A 2 -13.98 4.39 5.17
CA LEU A 2 -12.54 4.39 4.94
C LEU A 2 -12.03 5.52 4.02
N PHE A 3 -12.62 5.68 2.82
CA PHE A 3 -12.16 6.72 1.88
C PHE A 3 -12.23 8.14 2.44
N LYS A 4 -13.23 8.40 3.31
CA LYS A 4 -13.33 9.69 4.01
C LYS A 4 -12.16 9.89 4.98
N LYS A 5 -11.79 8.85 5.73
CA LYS A 5 -10.62 8.87 6.62
C LYS A 5 -9.32 9.01 5.82
N LEU A 6 -9.23 8.37 4.65
CA LEU A 6 -8.07 8.47 3.76
C LEU A 6 -7.89 9.90 3.23
N ILE A 7 -8.96 10.51 2.71
CA ILE A 7 -8.95 11.91 2.25
C ILE A 7 -8.61 12.85 3.40
N GLN A 8 -9.16 12.62 4.58
CA GLN A 8 -8.85 13.41 5.77
C GLN A 8 -7.37 13.28 6.16
N ALA A 9 -6.85 12.07 6.26
CA ALA A 9 -5.44 11.81 6.61
C ALA A 9 -4.47 12.47 5.62
N VAL A 10 -4.80 12.46 4.32
CA VAL A 10 -4.02 13.13 3.28
C VAL A 10 -4.14 14.66 3.39
N GLY A 11 -5.35 15.19 3.61
CA GLY A 11 -5.58 16.63 3.74
C GLY A 11 -5.02 17.24 5.04
N GLU A 12 -4.77 16.41 6.06
CA GLU A 12 -4.10 16.81 7.31
C GLU A 12 -2.57 16.65 7.24
N ALA A 13 -2.04 16.03 6.19
CA ALA A 13 -0.61 15.87 6.03
C ALA A 13 0.08 17.24 5.83
N PRO A 14 1.27 17.45 6.42
CA PRO A 14 2.02 18.70 6.24
C PRO A 14 2.26 19.01 4.76
N ASN A 15 2.14 20.28 4.40
CA ASN A 15 2.39 20.82 3.05
C ASN A 15 1.39 20.37 1.97
N VAL A 16 0.32 19.65 2.33
CA VAL A 16 -0.81 19.40 1.43
C VAL A 16 -1.77 20.59 1.45
N LEU A 17 -2.14 21.05 0.26
CA LEU A 17 -3.10 22.14 0.09
C LEU A 17 -4.52 21.65 0.39
N LYS A 18 -5.29 22.50 1.10
CA LYS A 18 -6.72 22.25 1.36
C LYS A 18 -7.60 22.52 0.14
N TYR A 19 -7.12 23.40 -0.75
CA TYR A 19 -7.77 23.76 -2.00
C TYR A 19 -6.74 23.79 -3.13
N PRO A 20 -6.91 23.01 -4.22
CA PRO A 20 -7.98 22.05 -4.45
C PRO A 20 -8.00 20.91 -3.40
N SER A 21 -9.19 20.40 -3.07
CA SER A 21 -9.32 19.39 -2.01
C SER A 21 -8.94 18.01 -2.51
N PRO A 22 -8.17 17.22 -1.72
CA PRO A 22 -7.74 15.88 -2.11
C PRO A 22 -8.94 14.98 -2.39
N PHE A 23 -8.76 14.06 -3.34
CA PHE A 23 -9.78 13.08 -3.68
C PHE A 23 -9.15 11.74 -4.03
N VAL A 24 -9.97 10.69 -3.96
CA VAL A 24 -9.59 9.32 -4.24
C VAL A 24 -10.42 8.83 -5.41
N LEU A 25 -9.76 8.27 -6.41
CA LEU A 25 -10.38 7.62 -7.55
C LEU A 25 -10.23 6.11 -7.39
N PHE A 26 -11.32 5.36 -7.53
CA PHE A 26 -11.24 3.92 -7.75
C PHE A 26 -11.00 3.70 -9.25
N SER A 27 -9.79 3.30 -9.60
CA SER A 27 -9.30 3.34 -10.97
C SER A 27 -9.55 2.05 -11.72
N ASP A 28 -9.35 0.89 -11.08
CA ASP A 28 -9.47 -0.41 -11.74
C ASP A 28 -9.58 -1.60 -10.78
N PHE A 29 -10.05 -2.73 -11.30
CA PHE A 29 -9.88 -4.06 -10.71
C PHE A 29 -8.60 -4.68 -11.28
N GLY A 30 -7.48 -4.58 -10.56
CA GLY A 30 -6.24 -5.24 -10.93
C GLY A 30 -6.27 -6.75 -10.69
N ASP A 31 -5.24 -7.46 -11.14
CA ASP A 31 -5.19 -8.93 -11.16
C ASP A 31 -5.55 -9.61 -9.83
N ASN A 32 -5.21 -9.00 -8.69
CA ASN A 32 -5.59 -9.45 -7.34
C ASN A 32 -5.76 -8.28 -6.35
N ALA A 33 -6.12 -7.09 -6.83
CA ALA A 33 -6.21 -5.90 -6.00
C ALA A 33 -7.19 -4.86 -6.54
N LEU A 34 -7.79 -4.08 -5.64
CA LEU A 34 -8.52 -2.86 -6.02
C LEU A 34 -7.50 -1.72 -6.17
N ILE A 35 -7.48 -1.07 -7.32
CA ILE A 35 -6.52 0.00 -7.62
C ILE A 35 -7.15 1.36 -7.31
N PHE A 36 -6.56 2.08 -6.36
CA PHE A 36 -6.99 3.43 -6.01
C PHE A 36 -5.89 4.45 -6.30
N ASN A 37 -6.26 5.57 -6.93
CA ASN A 37 -5.39 6.72 -7.08
C ASN A 37 -5.80 7.81 -6.09
N ILE A 38 -4.83 8.36 -5.38
CA ILE A 38 -5.03 9.49 -4.48
C ILE A 38 -4.43 10.73 -5.12
N TYR A 39 -5.25 11.75 -5.33
CA TYR A 39 -4.83 13.03 -5.87
C TYR A 39 -4.84 14.07 -4.74
N PHE A 40 -3.74 14.77 -4.62
CA PHE A 40 -3.55 15.88 -3.68
C PHE A 40 -2.56 16.88 -4.27
N TRP A 41 -2.57 18.10 -3.74
CA TRP A 41 -1.76 19.20 -4.26
C TRP A 41 -0.82 19.69 -3.18
N VAL A 42 0.38 20.06 -3.58
CA VAL A 42 1.44 20.56 -2.70
C VAL A 42 2.10 21.75 -3.37
N GLU A 43 2.59 22.70 -2.58
CA GLU A 43 3.46 23.76 -3.09
C GLU A 43 4.90 23.36 -2.79
N ILE A 44 5.71 23.17 -3.84
CA ILE A 44 7.12 22.77 -3.71
C ILE A 44 8.03 23.93 -4.09
N ARG A 45 9.06 24.15 -3.29
CA ARG A 45 10.14 25.11 -3.59
C ARG A 45 11.39 24.39 -4.07
N ARG A 46 11.57 23.13 -3.67
CA ARG A 46 12.67 22.26 -4.09
C ARG A 46 12.14 20.90 -4.52
N ILE A 47 12.80 20.29 -5.50
CA ILE A 47 12.40 18.97 -6.03
C ILE A 47 12.39 17.88 -4.94
N ILE A 48 13.33 17.95 -3.98
CA ILE A 48 13.43 16.97 -2.88
C ILE A 48 12.20 16.99 -1.96
N GLU A 49 11.59 18.17 -1.76
CA GLU A 49 10.43 18.36 -0.88
C GLU A 49 9.22 17.56 -1.37
N GLY A 50 9.02 17.46 -2.69
CA GLY A 50 7.93 16.66 -3.26
C GLY A 50 8.03 15.19 -2.86
N ARG A 51 9.23 14.60 -2.95
CA ARG A 51 9.46 13.20 -2.59
C ARG A 51 9.25 12.94 -1.09
N GLU A 52 9.69 13.87 -0.25
CA GLU A 52 9.50 13.80 1.20
C GLU A 52 8.02 13.87 1.57
N ILE A 53 7.26 14.79 0.97
CA ILE A 53 5.81 14.92 1.23
C ILE A 53 5.08 13.65 0.80
N GLU A 54 5.36 13.12 -0.40
CA GLU A 54 4.73 11.87 -0.83
C GLU A 54 5.06 10.69 0.10
N SER A 55 6.31 10.60 0.58
CA SER A 55 6.73 9.57 1.53
C SER A 55 5.95 9.68 2.85
N ASN A 56 5.83 10.89 3.40
CA ASN A 56 5.07 11.16 4.61
C ASN A 56 3.59 10.80 4.46
N VAL A 57 3.00 11.12 3.31
CA VAL A 57 1.63 10.72 2.98
C VAL A 57 1.48 9.20 2.97
N ARG A 58 2.42 8.45 2.35
CA ARG A 58 2.40 6.98 2.33
C ARG A 58 2.49 6.38 3.73
N PHE A 59 3.37 6.89 4.60
CA PHE A 59 3.45 6.45 6.00
C PHE A 59 2.16 6.72 6.78
N LYS A 60 1.51 7.87 6.55
CA LYS A 60 0.24 8.20 7.19
C LYS A 60 -0.89 7.25 6.75
N ILE A 61 -0.90 6.87 5.47
CA ILE A 61 -1.86 5.90 4.93
C ILE A 61 -1.61 4.50 5.51
N ASP A 62 -0.35 4.06 5.57
CA ASP A 62 0.04 2.78 6.15
C ASP A 62 -0.40 2.68 7.63
N GLN A 63 -0.15 3.73 8.41
CA GLN A 63 -0.62 3.80 9.79
C GLN A 63 -2.15 3.72 9.89
N LEU A 64 -2.87 4.48 9.05
CA LEU A 64 -4.33 4.44 9.02
C LEU A 64 -4.85 3.04 8.67
N PHE A 65 -4.20 2.34 7.73
CA PHE A 65 -4.58 0.98 7.36
C PHE A 65 -4.35 0.00 8.52
N ALA A 66 -3.21 0.10 9.20
CA ALA A 66 -2.94 -0.70 10.39
C ALA A 66 -3.99 -0.46 11.51
N GLU A 67 -4.36 0.79 11.77
CA GLU A 67 -5.38 1.16 12.77
C GLU A 67 -6.78 0.61 12.42
N GLU A 68 -7.11 0.54 11.13
CA GLU A 68 -8.39 -0.02 10.65
C GLU A 68 -8.34 -1.54 10.41
N GLY A 69 -7.22 -2.21 10.70
CA GLY A 69 -7.04 -3.65 10.48
C GLY A 69 -6.97 -4.05 9.00
N LEU A 70 -6.61 -3.12 8.11
CA LEU A 70 -6.42 -3.35 6.69
C LEU A 70 -4.98 -3.77 6.39
N VAL A 71 -4.84 -4.90 5.71
CA VAL A 71 -3.52 -5.41 5.28
C VAL A 71 -3.32 -5.08 3.81
N ILE A 72 -2.18 -4.49 3.48
CA ILE A 72 -1.78 -4.26 2.09
C ILE A 72 -1.48 -5.63 1.46
N ALA A 73 -2.21 -5.98 0.40
CA ALA A 73 -1.99 -7.23 -0.30
C ALA A 73 -0.61 -7.24 -0.96
N PHE A 74 0.17 -8.28 -0.68
CA PHE A 74 1.37 -8.60 -1.45
C PHE A 74 0.98 -9.42 -2.68
N PRO A 75 1.77 -9.39 -3.77
CA PRO A 75 1.54 -10.25 -4.92
C PRO A 75 1.40 -11.71 -4.48
N GLN A 76 0.23 -12.30 -4.73
CA GLN A 76 0.00 -13.72 -4.46
C GLN A 76 0.59 -14.55 -5.60
N ARG A 77 1.30 -15.61 -5.25
CA ARG A 77 1.83 -16.59 -6.21
C ARG A 77 1.30 -17.96 -5.82
N ASP A 78 0.33 -18.45 -6.58
CA ASP A 78 -0.19 -19.79 -6.39
C ASP A 78 0.79 -20.81 -6.96
N VAL A 79 1.10 -21.84 -6.17
CA VAL A 79 1.92 -22.98 -6.58
C VAL A 79 1.00 -24.17 -6.73
N HIS A 80 0.72 -24.55 -7.97
CA HIS A 80 0.02 -25.80 -8.27
C HIS A 80 1.05 -26.93 -8.36
N LEU A 81 1.01 -27.83 -7.38
CA LEU A 81 1.82 -29.05 -7.40
C LEU A 81 1.09 -30.13 -8.20
N ASP A 82 1.67 -30.51 -9.33
CA ASP A 82 1.14 -31.61 -10.14
C ASP A 82 1.61 -32.95 -9.56
N THR A 83 0.68 -33.71 -8.95
CA THR A 83 0.98 -34.94 -8.21
C THR A 83 0.96 -36.20 -9.07
N LEU A 84 1.24 -36.08 -10.38
CA LEU A 84 1.37 -37.25 -11.27
C LEU A 84 2.45 -38.25 -10.78
N LYS A 85 3.35 -37.82 -9.88
CA LYS A 85 4.29 -38.69 -9.16
C LYS A 85 4.36 -38.28 -7.69
N PRO A 86 4.68 -39.22 -6.78
CA PRO A 86 4.91 -38.91 -5.37
C PRO A 86 5.98 -37.81 -5.19
N LEU A 87 5.74 -36.89 -4.27
CA LEU A 87 6.71 -35.84 -3.92
C LEU A 87 7.93 -36.48 -3.27
N GLN A 88 9.12 -36.23 -3.83
CA GLN A 88 10.36 -36.59 -3.18
C GLN A 88 10.70 -35.52 -2.14
N ILE A 89 10.56 -35.87 -0.86
CA ILE A 89 10.82 -34.97 0.26
C ILE A 89 12.21 -35.29 0.81
N HIS A 90 13.09 -34.28 0.85
CA HIS A 90 14.35 -34.35 1.58
C HIS A 90 14.23 -33.52 2.86
N VAL A 91 14.37 -34.16 4.02
CA VAL A 91 14.31 -33.48 5.32
C VAL A 91 15.71 -33.30 5.84
N GLU A 92 16.24 -32.08 5.74
CA GLU A 92 17.50 -31.74 6.39
C GLU A 92 17.26 -31.44 7.87
N HIS A 93 17.82 -32.27 8.74
CA HIS A 93 17.93 -31.94 10.16
C HIS A 93 19.18 -31.08 10.34
N SER A 94 19.00 -29.78 10.52
CA SER A 94 20.07 -28.90 11.01
C SER A 94 20.34 -29.23 12.48
N GLY A 95 21.11 -30.29 12.70
CA GLY A 95 21.62 -30.72 14.01
C GLY A 95 23.00 -30.12 14.29
N GLN A 96 22.99 -29.07 15.12
CA GLN A 96 24.01 -28.64 16.08
C GLN A 96 25.48 -28.49 15.65
N LYS A 97 25.96 -27.25 15.77
CA LYS A 97 27.03 -26.97 16.74
C LYS A 97 26.69 -25.73 17.55
#